data_AF-S8A2C7-F1
#
_entry.id   AF-S8A2C7-F1
#
_cell.length_a   1.000
_cell.length_b   1.000
_cell.length_c   1.000
_cell.angle_alpha   90.00
_cell.angle_beta   90.00
_cell.angle_gamma   90.00
#
_symmetry.space_group_name_H-M   'P 1'
#
loop_
_entity.id
_entity.type
_entity.pdbx_description
1 polymer ?
#
loop_
_entity_poly.entity_id
_entity_poly.type
_entity_poly.pdbx_seq_one_letter_code
_entity_poly.pdbx_strand_id
1 'polypeptide(L)'
;MPENGNTNSVSEQTPLLGRDVEEGADSESFLVRTKNWLSRNFLVIALTTLIIVLVAVVIVLAPRIDYSPPARPPLPPPKGPSKVPTCTTPGCVLAAATLLRSMSKRYKDLDACEDFRTFTCEGFDVIYKFCEN
;
A
#
# COMPACT_ATOMS: atom_id res chain seq x y z
N MET A 1 -18.88 -6.16 -73.44
CA MET A 1 -18.96 -7.63 -73.61
C MET A 1 -17.71 -8.07 -74.36
N PRO A 2 -16.99 -9.17 -74.02
CA PRO A 2 -17.41 -10.35 -73.26
C PRO A 2 -16.57 -10.68 -72.00
N GLU A 3 -17.17 -11.54 -71.19
CA GLU A 3 -16.60 -12.31 -70.08
C GLU A 3 -15.58 -13.34 -70.57
N ASN A 4 -14.63 -13.73 -69.72
CA ASN A 4 -14.50 -15.13 -69.36
C ASN A 4 -13.65 -15.29 -68.09
N GLY A 5 -14.32 -15.68 -67.01
CA GLY A 5 -13.68 -16.21 -65.83
C GLY A 5 -13.10 -17.59 -66.11
N ASN A 6 -11.92 -17.85 -65.56
CA ASN A 6 -11.45 -19.21 -65.33
C ASN A 6 -10.64 -19.22 -64.03
N THR A 7 -11.34 -19.48 -62.93
CA THR A 7 -10.75 -19.85 -61.64
C THR A 7 -10.39 -21.33 -61.69
N ASN A 8 -9.10 -21.65 -61.72
CA ASN A 8 -8.63 -22.98 -61.34
C ASN A 8 -7.66 -22.87 -60.17
N SER A 9 -8.08 -23.52 -59.10
CA SER A 9 -7.47 -23.70 -57.79
C SER A 9 -6.08 -24.33 -57.86
N VAL A 10 -5.09 -23.68 -57.26
CA VAL A 10 -3.90 -24.34 -56.72
C VAL A 10 -4.01 -24.29 -55.20
N SER A 11 -4.70 -25.29 -54.66
CA SER A 11 -4.62 -25.69 -53.26
C SER A 11 -3.44 -26.64 -53.13
N GLU A 12 -2.28 -26.16 -52.68
CA GLU A 12 -1.26 -27.04 -52.11
C GLU A 12 -0.59 -26.39 -50.90
N GLN A 13 -0.63 -27.15 -49.79
CA GLN A 13 0.13 -27.07 -48.54
C GLN A 13 -0.47 -26.30 -47.35
N THR A 14 -1.26 -27.07 -46.62
CA THR A 14 -1.64 -26.99 -45.21
C THR A 14 -0.43 -27.07 -44.25
N PRO A 15 -0.63 -26.69 -42.96
CA PRO A 15 0.42 -26.26 -42.03
C PRO A 15 1.09 -27.42 -41.28
N LEU A 16 2.41 -27.32 -41.03
CA LEU A 16 3.09 -28.14 -40.04
C LEU A 16 3.34 -27.37 -38.75
N LEU A 17 2.69 -27.89 -37.72
CA LEU A 17 2.81 -27.58 -36.31
C LEU A 17 4.16 -28.14 -35.82
N GLY A 18 5.23 -27.37 -35.99
CA GLY A 18 6.54 -27.62 -35.37
C GLY A 18 6.47 -27.27 -33.88
N ARG A 19 5.90 -28.19 -33.10
CA ARG A 19 5.96 -28.19 -31.64
C ARG A 19 7.31 -28.75 -31.22
N ASP A 20 8.27 -27.86 -31.00
CA ASP A 20 9.43 -28.13 -30.16
C ASP A 20 9.20 -27.44 -28.82
N VAL A 21 8.84 -28.25 -27.83
CA VAL A 21 8.77 -27.90 -26.42
C VAL A 21 10.17 -28.13 -25.83
N GLU A 22 10.69 -27.06 -25.23
CA GLU A 22 11.70 -26.99 -24.16
C GLU A 22 13.12 -27.52 -24.43
N GLU A 23 14.11 -26.62 -24.33
CA GLU A 23 15.02 -26.60 -23.17
C GLU A 23 15.76 -25.24 -23.09
N GLY A 24 15.90 -24.73 -21.86
CA GLY A 24 16.08 -23.31 -21.56
C GLY A 24 17.40 -22.65 -22.01
N ALA A 25 17.28 -21.56 -22.79
CA ALA A 25 18.35 -20.58 -22.99
C ALA A 25 17.83 -19.17 -23.37
N ASP A 26 16.53 -18.88 -23.18
CA ASP A 26 15.92 -17.64 -23.70
C ASP A 26 16.00 -16.44 -22.74
N SER A 27 16.80 -16.55 -21.68
CA SER A 27 17.01 -15.44 -20.74
C SER A 27 18.11 -14.47 -21.18
N GLU A 28 19.04 -14.86 -22.05
CA GLU A 28 20.20 -14.01 -22.37
C GLU A 28 20.01 -13.12 -23.61
N SER A 29 19.22 -13.54 -24.60
CA SER A 29 19.04 -12.81 -25.87
C SER A 29 18.14 -11.57 -25.76
N PHE A 30 17.08 -11.65 -24.93
CA PHE A 30 16.16 -10.55 -24.67
C PHE A 30 16.75 -9.48 -23.75
N LEU A 31 17.67 -9.88 -22.86
CA LEU A 31 18.31 -9.04 -21.83
C LEU A 31 19.35 -8.07 -22.43
N VAL A 32 20.07 -8.48 -23.48
CA VAL A 32 21.14 -7.65 -24.07
C VAL A 32 20.58 -6.53 -24.95
N ARG A 33 19.44 -6.76 -25.64
CA ARG A 33 18.81 -5.75 -26.51
C ARG A 33 18.02 -4.69 -25.72
N THR A 34 17.54 -5.05 -24.52
CA THR A 34 16.87 -4.12 -23.59
C THR A 34 17.85 -3.30 -22.74
N LYS A 35 19.10 -3.75 -22.59
CA LYS A 35 20.18 -3.13 -21.78
C LYS A 35 20.52 -1.68 -22.17
N ASN A 36 20.55 -1.34 -23.47
CA ASN A 36 20.88 0.03 -23.90
C ASN A 36 19.71 1.02 -23.71
N TRP A 37 18.47 0.55 -23.83
CA TRP A 37 17.26 1.34 -23.57
C TRP A 37 17.00 1.51 -22.07
N LEU A 38 17.35 0.48 -21.28
CA LEU A 38 17.34 0.55 -19.82
C LEU A 38 18.27 1.63 -19.29
N SER A 39 19.45 1.88 -19.87
CA SER A 39 20.43 2.83 -19.30
C SER A 39 19.91 4.27 -19.14
N ARG A 40 19.08 4.77 -20.07
CA ARG A 40 18.49 6.12 -19.98
C ARG A 40 17.37 6.22 -18.97
N ASN A 41 16.61 5.14 -18.81
CA ASN A 41 15.50 5.06 -17.85
C ASN A 41 15.89 4.26 -16.61
N PHE A 42 17.19 3.98 -16.41
CA PHE A 42 17.67 3.04 -15.39
C PHE A 42 17.33 3.55 -14.00
N LEU A 43 17.52 4.85 -13.80
CA LEU A 43 17.21 5.53 -12.55
C LEU A 43 15.69 5.52 -12.28
N VAL A 44 14.88 5.71 -13.32
CA VAL A 44 13.41 5.64 -13.20
C VAL A 44 12.96 4.22 -12.88
N ILE A 45 13.52 3.21 -13.54
CA ILE A 45 13.19 1.79 -13.31
C ILE A 45 13.66 1.33 -11.92
N ALA A 46 14.83 1.78 -11.48
CA ALA A 46 15.33 1.51 -10.13
C ALA A 46 14.43 2.15 -9.06
N LEU A 47 13.98 3.40 -9.28
CA LEU A 47 13.05 4.07 -8.36
C LEU A 47 11.67 3.41 -8.33
N THR A 48 11.11 3.05 -9.49
CA THR A 48 9.80 2.40 -9.55
C THR A 48 9.83 1.02 -8.90
N THR A 49 10.88 0.23 -9.15
CA THR A 49 11.05 -1.07 -8.50
C THR A 49 11.19 -0.94 -6.99
N LEU A 50 11.97 0.03 -6.49
CA LEU A 50 12.09 0.30 -5.06
C LEU A 50 10.74 0.66 -4.43
N ILE A 51 9.99 1.56 -5.05
CA ILE A 51 8.66 1.97 -4.57
C ILE A 51 7.70 0.76 -4.54
N ILE A 52 7.69 -0.08 -5.58
CA ILE A 52 6.85 -1.28 -5.64
C ILE A 52 7.20 -2.26 -4.51
N VAL A 53 8.49 -2.50 -4.25
CA VAL A 53 8.94 -3.36 -3.15
C VAL A 53 8.49 -2.80 -1.81
N LEU A 54 8.62 -1.49 -1.60
CA LEU A 54 8.22 -0.83 -0.36
C LEU A 54 6.71 -0.96 -0.12
N VAL A 55 5.89 -0.74 -1.16
CA VAL A 55 4.44 -0.94 -1.10
C VAL A 55 4.08 -2.40 -0.83
N ALA A 56 4.74 -3.35 -1.47
CA ALA A 56 4.50 -4.77 -1.24
C ALA A 56 4.82 -5.17 0.22
N VAL A 57 5.92 -4.66 0.78
CA VAL A 57 6.28 -4.87 2.19
C VAL A 57 5.20 -4.29 3.12
N VAL A 58 4.69 -3.09 2.83
CA VAL A 58 3.60 -2.49 3.61
C VAL A 58 2.32 -3.31 3.51
N ILE A 59 1.98 -3.88 2.35
CA ILE A 59 0.78 -4.72 2.18
C ILE A 59 0.92 -6.04 2.96
N VAL A 60 2.11 -6.65 2.97
CA VAL A 60 2.37 -7.90 3.68
C VAL A 60 2.43 -7.69 5.20
N LEU A 61 3.00 -6.57 5.64
CA LEU A 61 3.11 -6.20 7.05
C LEU A 61 1.87 -5.50 7.60
N ALA A 62 0.97 -5.00 6.74
CA ALA A 62 -0.31 -4.47 7.18
C ALA A 62 -1.09 -5.62 7.84
N PRO A 63 -1.37 -5.55 9.15
CA PRO A 63 -2.28 -6.49 9.76
C PRO A 63 -3.58 -6.43 8.97
N ARG A 64 -4.10 -7.61 8.59
CA ARG A 64 -5.32 -7.79 7.77
C ARG A 64 -6.30 -6.68 8.12
N ILE A 65 -6.49 -5.74 7.19
CA ILE A 65 -7.53 -4.72 7.33
C ILE A 65 -8.83 -5.50 7.19
N ASP A 66 -9.34 -5.95 8.34
CA ASP A 66 -10.65 -6.54 8.43
C ASP A 66 -11.64 -5.46 8.02
N TYR A 67 -12.03 -5.49 6.75
CA TYR A 67 -13.19 -4.79 6.23
C TYR A 67 -14.42 -5.41 6.91
N SER A 68 -14.69 -5.00 8.14
CA SER A 68 -15.92 -5.35 8.83
C SER A 68 -16.98 -4.31 8.45
N PRO A 69 -18.05 -4.68 7.74
CA PRO A 69 -19.18 -3.78 7.51
C PRO A 69 -19.89 -3.45 8.84
N PRO A 70 -20.60 -2.30 8.92
CA PRO A 70 -21.21 -1.85 10.17
C PRO A 70 -22.51 -2.63 10.42
N ALA A 71 -22.47 -3.55 11.39
CA ALA A 71 -23.68 -4.05 12.03
C ALA A 71 -23.40 -4.22 13.53
N ARG A 72 -23.96 -3.31 14.35
CA ARG A 72 -24.25 -3.58 15.78
C ARG A 72 -25.68 -4.14 15.84
N PRO A 73 -26.01 -5.14 16.69
CA PRO A 73 -26.07 -4.99 18.16
C PRO A 73 -25.79 -6.32 18.94
N PRO A 74 -26.14 -6.46 20.24
CA PRO A 74 -25.72 -5.76 21.46
C PRO A 74 -24.60 -6.51 22.25
N LEU A 75 -23.95 -5.82 23.19
CA LEU A 75 -22.76 -6.27 23.94
C LEU A 75 -22.99 -7.53 24.82
N PRO A 76 -22.11 -8.56 24.73
CA PRO A 76 -21.89 -9.52 25.81
C PRO A 76 -20.82 -9.04 26.83
N PRO A 77 -20.85 -9.54 28.08
CA PRO A 77 -20.01 -9.08 29.20
C PRO A 77 -18.49 -9.25 28.97
N PRO A 78 -17.64 -8.48 29.66
CA PRO A 78 -16.22 -8.37 29.34
C PRO A 78 -15.49 -9.69 29.61
N LYS A 79 -15.02 -10.33 28.54
CA LYS A 79 -14.12 -11.49 28.60
C LYS A 79 -12.67 -11.02 28.40
N GLY A 80 -11.89 -11.05 29.48
CA GLY A 80 -10.42 -11.08 29.49
C GLY A 80 -9.71 -9.87 28.85
N PRO A 81 -8.36 -9.85 28.83
CA PRO A 81 -7.57 -8.82 28.16
C PRO A 81 -7.68 -9.01 26.64
N SER A 82 -8.88 -8.77 26.11
CA SER A 82 -9.11 -8.61 24.70
C SER A 82 -8.29 -7.40 24.25
N LYS A 83 -7.40 -7.58 23.29
CA LYS A 83 -6.67 -6.50 22.63
C LYS A 83 -7.72 -5.48 22.20
N VAL A 84 -7.78 -4.35 22.91
CA VAL A 84 -8.79 -3.32 22.63
C VAL A 84 -8.60 -2.91 21.17
N PRO A 85 -9.62 -3.05 20.31
CA PRO A 85 -9.47 -2.75 18.89
C PRO A 85 -9.11 -1.27 18.74
N THR A 86 -7.96 -0.99 18.11
CA THR A 86 -7.52 0.39 17.86
C THR A 86 -8.31 0.97 16.70
N CYS A 87 -8.92 2.13 16.89
CA CYS A 87 -9.63 2.82 15.82
C CYS A 87 -8.65 3.49 14.86
N THR A 88 -8.66 3.09 13.59
CA THR A 88 -7.77 3.61 12.53
C THR A 88 -8.51 4.43 11.46
N THR A 89 -9.77 4.81 11.73
CA THR A 89 -10.52 5.70 10.83
C THR A 89 -9.84 7.08 10.77
N PRO A 90 -9.95 7.83 9.65
CA PRO A 90 -9.33 9.14 9.54
C PRO A 90 -9.79 10.11 10.64
N GLY A 91 -11.06 10.02 11.07
CA GLY A 91 -11.56 10.80 12.21
C GLY A 91 -10.89 10.44 13.53
N CYS A 92 -10.67 9.15 13.80
CA CYS A 92 -9.95 8.71 15.00
C CYS A 92 -8.48 9.15 15.01
N VAL A 93 -7.80 9.07 13.86
CA VAL A 93 -6.39 9.51 13.74
C VAL A 93 -6.28 11.02 13.95
N LEU A 94 -7.19 11.81 13.37
CA LEU A 94 -7.21 13.26 13.54
C LEU A 94 -7.50 13.67 15.00
N ALA A 95 -8.48 13.02 15.64
CA ALA A 95 -8.78 13.25 17.04
C ALA A 95 -7.60 12.88 17.95
N ALA A 96 -6.97 11.71 17.73
CA ALA A 96 -5.81 11.28 18.49
C ALA A 96 -4.62 12.24 18.33
N ALA A 97 -4.36 12.73 17.12
CA ALA A 97 -3.31 13.72 16.89
C ALA A 97 -3.57 15.04 17.63
N THR A 98 -4.84 15.45 17.74
CA THR A 98 -5.24 16.65 18.49
C THR A 98 -5.04 16.46 19.99
N LEU A 99 -5.42 15.30 20.53
CA LEU A 99 -5.22 14.95 21.94
C LEU A 99 -3.73 14.88 22.33
N LEU A 100 -2.90 14.24 21.51
CA LEU A 100 -1.46 14.15 21.76
C LEU A 100 -0.77 15.52 21.73
N ARG A 101 -1.35 16.50 21.03
CA ARG A 101 -0.83 17.87 20.97
C ARG A 101 -1.14 18.68 22.24
N SER A 102 -2.26 18.40 22.91
CA SER A 102 -2.62 19.10 24.15
C SER A 102 -1.91 18.53 25.38
N MET A 103 -1.62 17.23 25.37
CA MET A 103 -0.92 16.53 26.44
C MET A 103 0.53 17.00 26.64
N SER A 104 1.06 16.78 27.84
CA SER A 104 2.46 17.03 28.16
C SER A 104 3.41 16.23 27.27
N LYS A 105 4.56 16.81 26.89
CA LYS A 105 5.63 16.04 26.21
C LYS A 105 6.28 15.00 27.13
N ARG A 106 6.11 15.15 28.44
CA ARG A 106 6.62 14.27 29.50
C ARG A 106 5.53 13.34 30.05
N TYR A 107 4.44 13.10 29.31
CA TYR A 107 3.32 12.27 29.75
C TYR A 107 3.72 10.86 30.23
N LYS A 108 4.90 10.34 29.86
CA LYS A 108 5.40 9.06 30.36
C LYS A 108 5.97 9.12 31.79
N ASP A 109 6.42 10.30 32.20
CA ASP A 109 7.06 10.54 33.49
C ASP A 109 6.09 11.19 34.49
N LEU A 110 4.90 11.61 34.02
CA LEU A 110 3.83 12.16 34.85
C LEU A 110 2.79 11.10 35.17
N ASP A 111 2.42 11.00 36.45
CA ASP A 111 1.26 10.22 36.86
C ASP A 111 -0.03 11.04 36.68
N ALA A 112 -0.93 10.53 35.86
CA ALA A 112 -2.24 11.13 35.63
C ALA A 112 -3.13 11.13 36.88
N CYS A 113 -2.86 10.26 37.86
CA CYS A 113 -3.57 10.22 39.13
C CYS A 113 -3.16 11.35 40.10
N GLU A 114 -1.92 11.80 40.01
CA GLU A 114 -1.36 12.84 40.90
C GLU A 114 -1.55 14.25 40.32
N ASP A 115 -1.28 14.43 39.02
CA ASP A 115 -1.50 15.72 38.34
C ASP A 115 -2.03 15.53 36.92
N PHE A 116 -3.34 15.26 36.85
CA PHE A 116 -4.05 15.12 35.59
C PHE A 116 -3.97 16.36 34.71
N ARG A 117 -4.00 17.57 35.31
CA ARG A 117 -4.03 18.82 34.56
C ARG A 117 -2.72 19.00 33.79
N THR A 118 -1.59 18.81 34.46
CA THR A 118 -0.29 18.92 33.78
C THR A 118 -0.15 17.81 32.74
N PHE A 119 -0.59 16.58 33.05
CA PHE A 119 -0.58 15.49 32.09
C PHE A 119 -1.34 15.82 30.78
N THR A 120 -2.54 16.41 30.87
CA THR A 120 -3.41 16.66 29.71
C THR A 120 -3.29 18.03 29.05
N CYS A 121 -2.84 19.05 29.77
CA CYS A 121 -2.91 20.45 29.33
C CYS A 121 -1.55 21.13 29.19
N GLU A 122 -0.45 20.60 29.74
CA GLU A 122 0.87 21.26 29.69
C GLU A 122 1.31 21.54 28.24
N GLY A 123 1.00 20.64 27.30
CA GLY A 123 1.30 20.83 25.87
C GLY A 123 0.54 22.01 25.26
N PHE A 124 -0.71 22.21 25.67
CA PHE A 124 -1.53 23.35 25.27
C PHE A 124 -1.06 24.65 25.91
N ASP A 125 -0.76 24.64 27.22
CA ASP A 125 -0.32 25.82 27.98
C ASP A 125 1.02 26.40 27.43
N VAL A 126 1.90 25.55 26.89
CA VAL A 126 3.15 25.98 26.23
C VAL A 126 2.87 26.69 24.90
N ILE A 127 1.85 26.25 24.16
CA ILE A 127 1.47 26.82 22.86
C ILE A 127 0.68 28.12 23.03
N TYR A 128 -0.17 28.18 24.07
CA TYR A 128 -1.09 29.29 24.33
C TYR A 128 -0.62 30.20 25.47
N LYS A 129 0.67 30.17 25.82
CA LYS A 129 1.26 31.14 26.75
C LYS A 129 0.94 32.54 26.21
N PHE A 130 0.00 33.20 26.89
CA PHE A 130 -0.80 34.30 26.37
C PHE A 130 0.03 35.29 25.56
N CYS A 131 -0.46 35.65 24.37
CA CYS A 131 -0.21 36.97 23.79
C CYS A 131 -0.87 38.00 24.72
N GLU A 132 -0.32 38.19 25.91
CA GLU A 132 -0.71 39.24 26.84
C GLU A 132 0.07 40.49 26.42
N ASN A 133 -0.65 41.44 25.84
CA ASN A 133 -0.17 42.75 25.42
C ASN A 133 -0.76 43.82 26.33
#